data_AF-A0A2M7MVB5-F1
#
_entry.id   AF-A0A2M7MVB5-F1
#
_cell.length_a   1.000
_cell.length_b   1.000
_cell.length_c   1.000
_cell.angle_alpha   90.00
_cell.angle_beta   90.00
_cell.angle_gamma   90.00
#
_symmetry.space_group_name_H-M   'P 1'
#
loop_
_entity.id
_entity.type
_entity.pdbx_description
1 polymer ?
#
loop_
_entity_poly.entity_id
_entity_poly.type
_entity_poly.pdbx_seq_one_letter_code
_entity_poly.pdbx_strand_id
1 'polypeptide(L)'
;MKWPYLTRYTDELPEGVGGEARGPLVRIRTKYRDDQGIHAHEYEHVRQWWTAGLVGAALIVVFALAIHMPQVASLAALGFLAHPLGYALWPRHRLWCEVQAYREQMRHPDCNGGFLTLEDAAERLANPRYRLGITAADARRLLA
;
A
#
# COMPACT_ATOMS: atom_id res chain seq x y z
N MET A 1 4.55 3.84 -15.43
CA MET A 1 4.70 2.37 -15.61
C MET A 1 3.71 1.68 -14.70
N LYS A 2 2.95 0.69 -15.20
CA LYS A 2 2.08 -0.15 -14.37
C LYS A 2 2.92 -1.29 -13.79
N TRP A 3 2.91 -1.47 -12.47
CA TRP A 3 3.64 -2.55 -11.81
C TRP A 3 2.91 -3.88 -11.99
N PRO A 4 3.61 -5.03 -12.02
CA PRO A 4 2.95 -6.33 -12.07
C PRO A 4 2.11 -6.60 -10.81
N TYR A 5 0.86 -7.01 -10.99
CA TYR A 5 -0.04 -7.44 -9.92
C TYR A 5 -1.02 -8.53 -10.40
N LEU A 6 -1.62 -9.23 -9.44
CA LEU A 6 -2.72 -10.17 -9.68
C LEU A 6 -3.89 -9.81 -8.76
N THR A 7 -5.02 -9.40 -9.34
CA THR A 7 -6.24 -9.11 -8.58
C THR A 7 -7.14 -10.35 -8.52
N ARG A 8 -7.51 -10.76 -7.30
CA ARG A 8 -8.51 -11.80 -7.03
C ARG A 8 -9.72 -11.17 -6.33
N TYR A 9 -10.90 -11.32 -6.92
CA TYR A 9 -12.14 -10.89 -6.28
C TYR A 9 -12.63 -11.98 -5.32
N THR A 10 -12.88 -11.61 -4.06
CA THR A 10 -13.29 -12.57 -3.01
C THR A 10 -13.93 -11.83 -1.84
N ASP A 11 -14.95 -12.43 -1.22
CA ASP A 11 -15.59 -11.90 -0.02
C ASP A 11 -14.97 -12.41 1.29
N GLU A 12 -13.91 -13.23 1.19
CA GLU A 12 -13.10 -13.78 2.30
C GLU A 12 -12.14 -12.72 2.90
N LEU A 13 -12.61 -11.49 3.09
CA LEU A 13 -11.86 -10.40 3.73
C LEU A 13 -12.47 -10.10 5.11
N PRO A 14 -11.69 -9.58 6.07
CA PRO A 14 -12.23 -9.12 7.35
C PRO A 14 -13.31 -8.06 7.16
N GLU A 15 -14.28 -8.01 8.06
CA GLU A 15 -15.34 -6.98 8.02
C GLU A 15 -14.73 -5.56 7.98
N GLY A 16 -15.37 -4.67 7.22
CA GLY A 16 -14.90 -3.31 6.99
C GLY A 16 -13.72 -3.15 6.01
N VAL A 17 -13.21 -4.24 5.41
CA VAL A 17 -12.14 -4.18 4.38
C VAL A 17 -12.71 -4.14 2.99
N GLY A 18 -12.37 -3.13 2.19
CA GLY A 18 -12.71 -3.08 0.76
C GLY A 18 -11.76 -3.93 -0.10
N GLY A 19 -10.46 -3.82 0.16
CA GLY A 19 -9.40 -4.59 -0.47
C GLY A 19 -8.18 -4.81 0.44
N GLU A 20 -7.28 -5.67 0.00
CA GLU A 20 -6.01 -5.96 0.67
C GLU A 20 -4.94 -6.31 -0.36
N ALA A 21 -3.83 -5.56 -0.36
CA ALA A 21 -2.61 -5.89 -1.08
C ALA A 21 -1.60 -6.67 -0.20
N ARG A 22 -1.09 -7.79 -0.72
CA ARG A 22 0.00 -8.60 -0.15
C ARG A 22 1.08 -8.83 -1.20
N GLY A 23 2.06 -7.94 -1.22
CA GLY A 23 3.05 -7.90 -2.29
C GLY A 23 2.37 -7.66 -3.64
N PRO A 24 2.53 -8.54 -4.66
CA PRO A 24 1.87 -8.38 -5.95
C PRO A 24 0.43 -8.93 -5.98
N LEU A 25 -0.03 -9.60 -4.93
CA LEU A 25 -1.38 -10.17 -4.87
C LEU A 25 -2.34 -9.17 -4.25
N VAL A 26 -3.39 -8.81 -4.98
CA VAL A 26 -4.46 -7.91 -4.53
C VAL A 26 -5.75 -8.68 -4.37
N ARG A 27 -6.44 -8.51 -3.25
CA ARG A 27 -7.75 -9.10 -2.98
C ARG A 27 -8.76 -7.98 -2.83
N ILE A 28 -9.87 -8.02 -3.56
CA ILE A 28 -10.92 -6.98 -3.48
C ILE A 28 -12.26 -7.68 -3.29
N ARG A 29 -13.15 -7.13 -2.44
CA ARG A 29 -14.49 -7.70 -2.26
C ARG A 29 -15.25 -7.70 -3.58
N THR A 30 -16.08 -8.72 -3.79
CA THR A 30 -16.78 -8.91 -5.08
C THR A 30 -17.64 -7.72 -5.45
N LYS A 31 -18.29 -7.08 -4.45
CA LYS A 31 -19.12 -5.88 -4.64
C LYS A 31 -18.36 -4.63 -5.10
N TYR A 32 -17.03 -4.61 -4.99
CA TYR A 32 -16.18 -3.48 -5.38
C TYR A 32 -15.42 -3.76 -6.68
N ARG A 33 -15.86 -4.74 -7.48
CA ARG A 33 -15.22 -5.13 -8.74
C ARG A 33 -15.04 -3.97 -9.73
N ASP A 34 -16.00 -3.06 -9.76
CA ASP A 34 -16.00 -1.91 -10.68
C ASP A 34 -15.67 -0.60 -9.96
N ASP A 35 -15.22 -0.66 -8.69
CA ASP A 35 -14.84 0.49 -7.89
C ASP A 35 -13.38 0.88 -8.18
N GLN A 36 -13.17 1.82 -9.11
CA GLN A 36 -11.83 2.23 -9.54
C GLN A 36 -11.03 2.85 -8.39
N GLY A 37 -11.70 3.54 -7.45
CA GLY A 37 -11.11 4.08 -6.23
C GLY A 37 -10.43 3.01 -5.37
N ILE A 38 -11.15 1.93 -5.04
CA ILE A 38 -10.59 0.83 -4.25
C ILE A 38 -9.45 0.14 -5.00
N HIS A 39 -9.59 -0.04 -6.31
CA HIS A 39 -8.50 -0.61 -7.11
C HIS A 39 -7.23 0.26 -7.04
N ALA A 40 -7.40 1.57 -7.21
CA ALA A 40 -6.30 2.51 -7.17
C ALA A 40 -5.61 2.55 -5.80
N HIS A 41 -6.38 2.45 -4.71
CA HIS A 41 -5.86 2.30 -3.35
C HIS A 41 -4.94 1.08 -3.23
N GLU A 42 -5.42 -0.10 -3.60
CA GLU A 42 -4.64 -1.34 -3.46
C GLU A 42 -3.43 -1.37 -4.39
N TYR A 43 -3.54 -0.81 -5.59
CA TYR A 43 -2.44 -0.73 -6.55
C TYR A 43 -1.32 0.21 -6.10
N GLU A 44 -1.65 1.24 -5.32
CA GLU A 44 -0.66 2.09 -4.69
C GLU A 44 0.17 1.31 -3.65
N HIS A 45 -0.43 0.40 -2.88
CA HIS A 45 0.33 -0.51 -2.02
C HIS A 45 1.22 -1.49 -2.81
N VAL A 46 0.74 -2.01 -3.94
CA VAL A 46 1.59 -2.84 -4.82
C VAL A 46 2.78 -2.03 -5.35
N ARG A 47 2.55 -0.78 -5.76
CA ARG A 47 3.61 0.14 -6.21
C ARG A 47 4.65 0.38 -5.11
N GLN A 48 4.20 0.63 -3.88
CA GLN A 48 5.06 0.82 -2.72
C GLN A 48 5.91 -0.42 -2.44
N TRP A 49 5.30 -1.63 -2.50
CA TRP A 49 6.01 -2.89 -2.31
C TRP A 49 7.10 -3.12 -3.35
N TRP A 50 6.79 -2.97 -4.65
CA TRP A 50 7.79 -3.11 -5.71
C TRP A 50 8.92 -2.09 -5.58
N THR A 51 8.58 -0.83 -5.30
CA THR A 51 9.57 0.26 -5.20
C THR A 51 10.53 -0.02 -4.04
N ALA A 52 10.01 -0.29 -2.84
CA ALA A 52 10.83 -0.61 -1.69
C ALA A 52 11.62 -1.91 -1.88
N GLY A 53 11.01 -2.92 -2.51
CA GLY A 53 11.63 -4.20 -2.80
C GLY A 53 12.84 -4.07 -3.72
N LEU A 54 12.70 -3.35 -4.83
CA LEU A 54 13.79 -3.12 -5.78
C LEU A 54 14.90 -2.24 -5.19
N VAL A 55 14.54 -1.20 -4.44
CA VAL A 55 15.53 -0.37 -3.73
C VAL A 55 16.29 -1.21 -2.70
N GLY A 56 15.59 -2.01 -1.89
CA GLY A 56 16.21 -2.91 -0.91
C GLY A 56 17.13 -3.94 -1.56
N ALA A 57 16.68 -4.56 -2.67
CA ALA A 57 17.46 -5.52 -3.43
C ALA A 57 18.75 -4.89 -3.98
N ALA A 58 18.64 -3.69 -4.58
CA ALA A 58 19.78 -2.95 -5.09
C ALA A 58 20.78 -2.60 -3.98
N LEU A 59 20.30 -2.15 -2.82
CA LEU A 59 21.17 -1.85 -1.67
C LEU A 59 21.93 -3.09 -1.18
N ILE A 60 21.30 -4.26 -1.14
CA ILE A 60 21.97 -5.52 -0.78
C ILE A 60 23.07 -5.86 -1.79
N VAL A 61 22.81 -5.69 -3.09
CA VAL A 61 23.81 -5.94 -4.14
C VAL A 61 24.98 -4.96 -4.03
N VAL A 62 24.70 -3.66 -3.88
CA VAL A 62 25.75 -2.64 -3.71
C VAL A 62 26.58 -2.92 -2.46
N PHE A 63 25.95 -3.29 -1.35
CA PHE A 63 26.65 -3.67 -0.12
C PHE A 63 27.54 -4.90 -0.33
N ALA A 64 27.03 -5.96 -0.96
CA ALA A 64 27.78 -7.18 -1.28
C ALA A 64 29.04 -6.89 -2.10
N LEU A 65 28.93 -6.00 -3.09
CA LEU A 65 30.06 -5.55 -3.91
C LEU A 65 31.06 -4.73 -3.09
N ALA A 66 30.57 -3.81 -2.24
CA ALA A 66 31.41 -2.93 -1.42
C ALA A 66 32.24 -3.70 -0.39
N ILE A 67 31.75 -4.83 0.13
CA ILE A 67 32.49 -5.69 1.07
C ILE A 67 33.26 -6.83 0.38
N HIS A 68 33.31 -6.84 -0.96
CA HIS A 68 33.96 -7.88 -1.77
C HIS A 68 33.44 -9.31 -1.49
N MET A 69 32.16 -9.45 -1.14
CA MET A 69 31.49 -10.74 -0.92
C MET A 69 30.31 -10.89 -1.88
N PRO A 70 30.54 -11.17 -3.18
CA PRO A 70 29.48 -11.24 -4.19
C PRO A 70 28.43 -12.31 -3.90
N GLN A 71 28.75 -13.35 -3.13
CA GLN A 71 27.80 -14.37 -2.68
C GLN A 71 26.65 -13.78 -1.84
N VAL A 72 26.85 -12.63 -1.19
CA VAL A 72 25.79 -11.92 -0.44
C VAL A 72 24.72 -11.37 -1.39
N ALA A 73 25.04 -11.11 -2.66
CA ALA A 73 24.06 -10.66 -3.65
C ALA A 73 22.95 -11.70 -3.90
N SER A 74 23.19 -12.98 -3.60
CA SER A 74 22.14 -14.02 -3.64
C SER A 74 20.96 -13.73 -2.69
N LEU A 75 21.18 -12.89 -1.67
CA LEU A 75 20.16 -12.45 -0.71
C LEU A 75 19.34 -11.24 -1.20
N ALA A 76 19.55 -10.74 -2.42
CA ALA A 76 18.86 -9.56 -2.93
C ALA A 76 17.32 -9.68 -2.87
N ALA A 77 16.77 -10.89 -2.99
CA ALA A 77 15.34 -11.16 -2.84
C ALA A 77 14.79 -10.74 -1.46
N LEU A 78 15.62 -10.71 -0.40
CA LEU A 78 15.22 -10.21 0.92
C LEU A 78 14.87 -8.72 0.92
N GLY A 79 15.28 -7.96 -0.10
CA GLY A 79 14.86 -6.57 -0.29
C GLY A 79 13.35 -6.39 -0.30
N PHE A 80 12.60 -7.37 -0.80
CA PHE A 80 11.13 -7.36 -0.83
C PHE A 80 10.47 -7.50 0.55
N LEU A 81 11.25 -7.76 1.60
CA LEU A 81 10.79 -7.68 2.99
C LEU A 81 10.79 -6.23 3.52
N ALA A 82 11.44 -5.28 2.83
CA ALA A 82 11.57 -3.89 3.29
C ALA A 82 10.20 -3.23 3.54
N HIS A 83 9.27 -3.33 2.58
CA HIS A 83 7.93 -2.77 2.74
C HIS A 83 7.09 -3.44 3.83
N PRO A 84 6.88 -4.77 3.85
CA PRO A 84 6.04 -5.38 4.89
C PRO A 84 6.63 -5.20 6.30
N LEU A 85 7.96 -5.26 6.46
CA LEU A 85 8.59 -4.98 7.75
C LEU A 85 8.45 -3.50 8.15
N GLY A 86 8.69 -2.58 7.22
CA GLY A 86 8.48 -1.15 7.45
C GLY A 86 7.03 -0.85 7.85
N TYR A 87 6.07 -1.42 7.14
CA TYR A 87 4.64 -1.22 7.40
C TYR A 87 4.24 -1.80 8.77
N ALA A 88 4.78 -2.95 9.15
CA ALA A 88 4.50 -3.58 10.44
C ALA A 88 5.15 -2.84 11.63
N LEU A 89 6.41 -2.40 11.48
CA LEU A 89 7.24 -1.93 12.59
C LEU A 89 7.32 -0.40 12.72
N TRP A 90 7.08 0.35 11.65
CA TRP A 90 7.27 1.80 11.62
C TRP A 90 5.96 2.54 11.36
N PRO A 91 5.29 3.07 12.42
CA PRO A 91 4.01 3.76 12.29
C PRO A 91 4.02 4.94 11.30
N ARG A 92 5.12 5.70 11.23
CA ARG A 92 5.22 6.82 10.26
C ARG A 92 5.29 6.34 8.82
N HIS A 93 5.97 5.22 8.55
CA HIS A 93 5.98 4.63 7.21
C HIS A 93 4.59 4.13 6.85
N ARG A 94 3.92 3.43 7.77
CA ARG A 94 2.52 3.00 7.59
C ARG A 94 1.61 4.18 7.28
N LEU A 95 1.69 5.26 8.06
CA LEU A 95 0.92 6.48 7.84
C LEU A 95 1.16 7.06 6.44
N TRP A 96 2.44 7.15 6.04
CA TRP A 96 2.79 7.63 4.71
C TRP A 96 2.18 6.74 3.62
N CYS A 97 2.26 5.42 3.75
CA CYS A 97 1.69 4.47 2.79
C CYS A 97 0.18 4.66 2.61
N GLU A 98 -0.57 4.72 3.73
CA GLU A 98 -2.02 4.91 3.73
C GLU A 98 -2.41 6.28 3.15
N VAL A 99 -1.71 7.35 3.51
CA VAL A 99 -1.97 8.70 2.96
C VAL A 99 -1.82 8.71 1.44
N GLN A 100 -0.78 8.08 0.89
CA GLN A 100 -0.63 7.99 -0.57
C GLN A 100 -1.75 7.16 -1.21
N ALA A 101 -2.14 6.04 -0.60
CA ALA A 101 -3.20 5.18 -1.10
C ALA A 101 -4.56 5.88 -1.12
N TYR A 102 -4.91 6.62 -0.06
CA TYR A 102 -6.13 7.43 -0.03
C TYR A 102 -6.08 8.61 -1.00
N ARG A 103 -4.93 9.27 -1.16
CA ARG A 103 -4.76 10.33 -2.17
C ARG A 103 -5.00 9.82 -3.58
N GLU A 104 -4.53 8.61 -3.87
CA GLU A 104 -4.79 8.00 -5.17
C GLU A 104 -6.27 7.60 -5.29
N GLN A 105 -6.85 6.94 -4.28
CA GLN A 105 -8.26 6.56 -4.27
C GLN A 105 -9.22 7.74 -4.54
N MET A 106 -8.99 8.91 -3.93
CA MET A 106 -9.83 10.10 -4.13
C MET A 106 -9.84 10.62 -5.57
N ARG A 107 -8.89 10.19 -6.43
CA ARG A 107 -8.80 10.60 -7.84
C ARG A 107 -9.58 9.72 -8.79
N HIS A 108 -10.13 8.60 -8.30
CA HIS A 108 -10.84 7.63 -9.12
C HIS A 108 -12.27 7.42 -8.62
N PRO A 109 -13.22 7.16 -9.53
CA PRO A 109 -14.61 6.97 -9.16
C PRO A 109 -14.85 5.63 -8.44
N ASP A 110 -15.86 5.59 -7.59
CA ASP A 110 -16.42 4.37 -7.02
C ASP A 110 -17.34 3.65 -8.03
N CYS A 111 -17.98 2.55 -7.60
CA CYS A 111 -18.88 1.78 -8.46
C CYS A 111 -20.17 2.52 -8.87
N ASN A 112 -20.49 3.65 -8.24
CA ASN A 112 -21.64 4.49 -8.57
C ASN A 112 -21.22 5.73 -9.39
N GLY A 113 -19.93 5.87 -9.72
CA GLY A 113 -19.39 7.04 -10.41
C GLY A 113 -19.13 8.24 -9.50
N GLY A 114 -19.31 8.10 -8.18
CA GLY A 114 -18.96 9.12 -7.18
C GLY A 114 -17.47 9.11 -6.86
N PHE A 115 -16.97 10.19 -6.26
CA PHE A 115 -15.58 10.25 -5.80
C PHE A 115 -15.54 10.25 -4.27
N LEU A 116 -14.52 9.60 -3.70
CA LEU A 116 -14.29 9.66 -2.27
C LEU A 116 -13.95 11.10 -1.87
N THR A 117 -14.74 11.69 -1.00
CA THR A 117 -14.51 13.06 -0.52
C THR A 117 -13.29 13.12 0.41
N LEU A 118 -12.71 14.31 0.58
CA LEU A 118 -11.61 14.51 1.52
C LEU A 118 -12.03 14.19 2.95
N GLU A 119 -13.27 14.54 3.31
CA GLU A 119 -13.90 14.26 4.58
C GLU A 119 -14.02 12.75 4.82
N ASP A 120 -14.62 12.02 3.87
CA ASP A 120 -14.77 10.57 3.98
C ASP A 120 -13.42 9.85 4.01
N ALA A 121 -12.45 10.30 3.22
CA ALA A 121 -11.10 9.75 3.23
C ALA A 121 -10.41 9.98 4.57
N ALA A 122 -10.56 11.18 5.16
CA ALA A 122 -9.99 11.51 6.46
C ALA A 122 -10.59 10.67 7.59
N GLU A 123 -11.91 10.44 7.58
CA GLU A 123 -12.58 9.57 8.55
C GLU A 123 -12.12 8.12 8.42
N ARG A 124 -12.02 7.60 7.19
CA ARG A 124 -11.54 6.23 6.95
C ARG A 124 -10.08 6.06 7.34
N LEU A 125 -9.22 7.02 7.03
CA LEU A 125 -7.80 7.01 7.40
C LEU A 125 -7.59 7.07 8.92
N ALA A 126 -8.43 7.82 9.64
CA ALA A 126 -8.40 7.91 11.10
C ALA A 126 -8.93 6.65 11.82
N ASN A 127 -9.41 5.64 11.08
CA ASN A 127 -9.96 4.43 11.67
C ASN A 127 -8.92 3.71 12.57
N PRO A 128 -9.28 3.33 13.81
CA PRO A 128 -8.38 2.64 14.74
C PRO A 128 -7.73 1.37 14.19
N ARG A 129 -8.37 0.72 13.20
CA ARG A 129 -7.86 -0.46 12.49
C ARG A 129 -6.42 -0.27 11.97
N TYR A 130 -6.10 0.91 11.43
CA TYR A 130 -4.78 1.19 10.87
C TYR A 130 -3.70 1.41 11.94
N ARG A 131 -4.11 1.58 13.22
CA ARG A 131 -3.19 1.82 14.36
C ARG A 131 -2.25 3.00 14.10
N LEU A 132 -2.77 4.08 13.52
CA LEU A 132 -2.02 5.29 13.16
C LEU A 132 -1.96 6.31 14.30
N GLY A 133 -2.93 6.29 15.22
CA GLY A 133 -2.98 7.21 16.36
C GLY A 133 -3.21 8.67 15.95
N ILE A 134 -3.89 8.91 14.83
CA ILE A 134 -4.21 10.24 14.31
C ILE A 134 -5.71 10.51 14.39
N THR A 135 -6.10 11.77 14.49
CA THR A 135 -7.51 12.19 14.42
C THR A 135 -7.96 12.41 12.96
N ALA A 136 -9.26 12.49 12.72
CA ALA A 136 -9.79 12.88 11.41
C ALA A 136 -9.31 14.28 10.97
N ALA A 137 -9.12 15.21 11.92
CA ALA A 137 -8.55 16.53 11.63
C ALA A 137 -7.08 16.44 11.19
N ASP A 138 -6.28 15.56 11.81
CA ASP A 138 -4.91 15.28 11.37
C ASP A 138 -4.89 14.63 9.99
N ALA A 139 -5.73 13.61 9.79
CA ALA A 139 -5.88 12.91 8.51
C ALA A 139 -6.25 13.88 7.38
N ARG A 140 -7.20 14.79 7.61
CA ARG A 140 -7.58 15.85 6.65
C ARG A 140 -6.38 16.71 6.26
N ARG A 141 -5.58 17.14 7.23
CA ARG A 141 -4.37 17.95 6.97
C ARG A 141 -3.31 17.21 6.17
N LEU A 142 -3.22 15.88 6.35
CA LEU A 142 -2.27 15.04 5.61
C LEU A 142 -2.74 14.72 4.19
N LEU A 143 -4.05 14.73 3.95
CA LEU A 143 -4.66 14.38 2.66
C LEU A 143 -4.83 15.60 1.74
N ALA A 144 -5.04 16.79 2.30
CA ALA A 144 -5.01 18.07 1.59
C ALA A 144 -3.67 18.30 0.86
#